data_AF-A0A957PEQ6-F1
#
_entry.id   AF-A0A957PEQ6-F1
#
_cell.length_a   1.000
_cell.length_b   1.000
_cell.length_c   1.000
_cell.angle_alpha   90.00
_cell.angle_beta   90.00
_cell.angle_gamma   90.00
#
_symmetry.space_group_name_H-M   'P 1'
#
loop_
_entity.id
_entity.type
_entity.pdbx_description
1 polymer ?
#
loop_
_entity_poly.entity_id
_entity_poly.type
_entity_poly.pdbx_seq_one_letter_code
_entity_poly.pdbx_strand_id
1 'polypeptide(L)'
;MLQKMLRWIYFLCSGILLAACVTNIPGETVPAPTTAPANAQIANPASENCVQQGGALTLETDGSGAQYGVCVFEDNRQCEEWALLRGDCPVGGLRVTGYNTPAARYCAITGGAYAVDVNSTTSADKEQGTCTLADGQSYDVWAYYNGAGAQASANSPQDPFAYCAGVGTIDEPVGDFGATSNPGVPEALVAGLKKASGISADAPSEMLAQNSYWRCMDGRVYACFVGANLPCTTKADTSITPTAAMNSFCTSQPNADVIPAAVTGRATVYTWSCADGVAKAGEQVFDVDAQGYLANIWYAIAPVADNN
;
A
#
# COMPACT_ATOMS: atom_id res chain seq x y z
N MET A 1 8.30 -79.37 -73.90
CA MET A 1 8.99 -78.93 -72.67
C MET A 1 8.72 -77.43 -72.54
N LEU A 2 8.37 -76.84 -71.39
CA LEU A 2 8.13 -77.36 -70.03
C LEU A 2 6.76 -76.82 -69.54
N GLN A 3 6.17 -77.35 -68.46
CA GLN A 3 4.74 -77.13 -68.13
C GLN A 3 4.51 -76.72 -66.65
N LYS A 4 3.39 -76.01 -66.42
CA LYS A 4 2.81 -75.55 -65.12
C LYS A 4 3.45 -74.24 -64.60
N MET A 5 2.77 -73.09 -64.47
CA MET A 5 1.47 -72.73 -63.82
C MET A 5 1.54 -72.85 -62.28
N LEU A 6 0.92 -72.01 -61.45
CA LEU A 6 -0.38 -71.28 -61.48
C LEU A 6 -0.35 -70.21 -60.33
N ARG A 7 -0.93 -68.99 -60.27
CA ARG A 7 -1.75 -67.99 -61.05
C ARG A 7 -1.20 -66.59 -60.63
N TRP A 8 -1.20 -65.47 -61.37
CA TRP A 8 -2.27 -64.68 -62.02
C TRP A 8 -3.20 -63.88 -61.07
N ILE A 9 -2.93 -62.58 -60.95
CA ILE A 9 -3.83 -61.50 -60.49
C ILE A 9 -4.08 -60.60 -61.72
N TYR A 10 -5.32 -60.17 -61.95
CA TYR A 10 -5.69 -59.32 -63.09
C TYR A 10 -6.10 -57.90 -62.66
N PHE A 11 -5.59 -56.91 -63.39
CA PHE A 11 -6.21 -55.58 -63.47
C PHE A 11 -7.57 -55.69 -64.17
N LEU A 12 -8.59 -55.01 -63.64
CA LEU A 12 -9.65 -54.34 -64.42
C LEU A 12 -10.60 -53.56 -63.51
N CYS A 13 -10.73 -52.26 -63.74
CA CYS A 13 -11.88 -51.46 -63.29
C CYS A 13 -12.01 -50.23 -64.19
N SER A 14 -13.16 -50.05 -64.83
CA SER A 14 -13.41 -48.93 -65.75
C SER A 14 -14.91 -48.59 -65.82
N GLY A 15 -15.23 -47.34 -65.48
CA GLY A 15 -16.39 -46.61 -65.98
C GLY A 15 -17.75 -46.86 -65.32
N ILE A 16 -18.38 -45.75 -64.88
CA ILE A 16 -19.69 -45.28 -65.35
C ILE A 16 -19.82 -43.79 -64.94
N LEU A 17 -20.42 -42.96 -65.80
CA LEU A 17 -20.71 -41.53 -65.54
C LEU A 17 -22.20 -41.34 -65.21
N LEU A 18 -22.55 -40.24 -64.53
CA LEU A 18 -23.64 -39.32 -64.96
C LEU A 18 -23.73 -38.03 -64.10
N ALA A 19 -23.81 -36.88 -64.78
CA ALA A 19 -24.51 -35.60 -64.49
C ALA A 19 -24.57 -34.97 -63.06
N ALA A 20 -24.61 -33.63 -62.86
CA ALA A 20 -24.30 -32.44 -63.69
C ALA A 20 -24.39 -31.14 -62.83
N CYS A 21 -23.86 -30.00 -63.33
CA CYS A 21 -24.14 -28.60 -62.89
C CYS A 21 -23.61 -28.15 -61.49
N VAL A 22 -23.27 -26.87 -61.19
CA VAL A 22 -23.05 -25.62 -61.98
C VAL A 22 -22.26 -24.54 -61.17
N THR A 23 -21.54 -23.63 -61.85
CA THR A 23 -20.94 -22.33 -61.42
C THR A 23 -19.76 -22.18 -60.42
N ASN A 24 -18.90 -21.23 -60.78
CA ASN A 24 -17.68 -20.69 -60.15
C ASN A 24 -17.88 -19.97 -58.80
N ILE A 25 -16.78 -19.82 -58.02
CA ILE A 25 -16.15 -18.51 -57.67
C ILE A 25 -14.74 -18.74 -57.06
N PRO A 26 -13.76 -17.80 -57.16
CA PRO A 26 -12.36 -18.09 -56.86
C PRO A 26 -11.81 -17.49 -55.54
N GLY A 27 -10.72 -18.07 -55.04
CA GLY A 27 -9.72 -17.41 -54.20
C GLY A 27 -9.77 -17.77 -52.71
N GLU A 28 -8.78 -18.55 -52.26
CA GLU A 28 -8.46 -18.69 -50.84
C GLU A 28 -6.94 -18.64 -50.66
N THR A 29 -6.47 -17.93 -49.64
CA THR A 29 -5.03 -17.63 -49.43
C THR A 29 -4.39 -18.67 -48.52
N VAL A 30 -3.26 -19.24 -48.94
CA VAL A 30 -2.50 -20.18 -48.11
C VAL A 30 -1.82 -19.41 -46.96
N PRO A 31 -2.13 -19.66 -45.68
CA PRO A 31 -1.39 -19.10 -44.57
C PRO A 31 -0.05 -19.81 -44.41
N ALA A 32 1.03 -19.04 -44.22
CA ALA A 32 2.35 -19.59 -43.92
C ALA A 32 2.42 -20.13 -42.47
N PRO A 33 3.24 -21.17 -42.20
CA PRO A 33 3.37 -21.73 -40.86
C PRO A 33 4.20 -20.83 -39.95
N THR A 34 3.55 -19.96 -39.18
CA THR A 34 4.20 -19.11 -38.17
C THR A 34 4.60 -19.95 -36.95
N THR A 35 5.82 -20.49 -36.95
CA THR A 35 6.46 -21.01 -35.74
C THR A 35 6.92 -19.87 -34.83
N ALA A 36 5.98 -19.33 -34.05
CA ALA A 36 6.33 -18.49 -32.91
C ALA A 36 7.14 -19.31 -31.88
N PRO A 37 8.17 -18.71 -31.23
CA PRO A 37 8.92 -19.42 -30.20
C PRO A 37 8.02 -19.68 -28.99
N ALA A 38 7.84 -20.96 -28.64
CA ALA A 38 7.20 -21.33 -27.39
C ALA A 38 8.15 -21.00 -26.23
N ASN A 39 7.92 -19.88 -25.55
CA ASN A 39 8.50 -19.64 -24.23
C ASN A 39 7.99 -20.75 -23.30
N ALA A 40 8.84 -21.73 -23.02
CA ALA A 40 8.58 -22.76 -22.03
C ALA A 40 8.63 -22.12 -20.64
N GLN A 41 7.51 -21.50 -20.25
CA GLN A 41 7.30 -21.00 -18.90
C GLN A 41 7.43 -22.18 -17.94
N ILE A 42 8.49 -22.15 -17.13
CA ILE A 42 8.73 -23.17 -16.10
C ILE A 42 7.52 -23.13 -15.15
N ALA A 43 6.86 -24.27 -14.97
CA ALA A 43 5.75 -24.38 -14.06
C ALA A 43 6.21 -24.10 -12.62
N ASN A 44 5.38 -23.43 -11.84
CA ASN A 44 5.68 -23.16 -10.44
C ASN A 44 5.59 -24.48 -9.64
N PRO A 45 6.69 -24.95 -9.01
CA PRO A 45 6.70 -26.25 -8.34
C PRO A 45 5.77 -26.32 -7.13
N ALA A 46 5.47 -25.17 -6.49
CA ALA A 46 4.49 -25.10 -5.41
C ALA A 46 3.05 -25.26 -5.94
N SER A 47 2.74 -24.60 -7.06
CA SER A 47 1.47 -24.76 -7.78
C SER A 47 1.25 -26.18 -8.30
N GLU A 48 2.28 -26.82 -8.87
CA GLU A 48 2.22 -28.22 -9.28
C GLU A 48 2.03 -29.17 -8.08
N ASN A 49 2.75 -28.93 -6.98
CA ASN A 49 2.61 -29.71 -5.76
C ASN A 49 1.20 -29.62 -5.17
N CYS A 50 0.59 -28.42 -5.12
CA CYS A 50 -0.78 -28.25 -4.68
C CYS A 50 -1.77 -29.17 -5.42
N VAL A 51 -1.72 -29.14 -6.77
CA VAL A 51 -2.59 -29.98 -7.62
C VAL A 51 -2.24 -31.47 -7.43
N GLN A 52 -0.96 -31.82 -7.25
CA GLN A 52 -0.54 -33.19 -6.98
C GLN A 52 -1.04 -33.72 -5.62
N GLN A 53 -1.15 -32.87 -4.59
CA GLN A 53 -1.76 -33.22 -3.30
C GLN A 53 -3.30 -33.26 -3.36
N GLY A 54 -3.92 -33.01 -4.52
CA GLY A 54 -5.38 -33.02 -4.70
C GLY A 54 -6.09 -31.73 -4.30
N GLY A 55 -5.36 -30.63 -4.12
CA GLY A 55 -5.93 -29.31 -3.89
C GLY A 55 -6.17 -28.52 -5.18
N ALA A 56 -7.06 -27.54 -5.11
CA ALA A 56 -7.29 -26.53 -6.15
C ALA A 56 -6.52 -25.26 -5.81
N LEU A 57 -5.65 -24.80 -6.71
CA LEU A 57 -4.91 -23.55 -6.53
C LEU A 57 -5.82 -22.34 -6.80
N THR A 58 -5.80 -21.40 -5.87
CA THR A 58 -6.38 -20.05 -5.99
C THR A 58 -5.24 -19.03 -5.84
N LEU A 59 -5.30 -17.90 -6.54
CA LEU A 59 -4.41 -16.77 -6.31
C LEU A 59 -5.12 -15.74 -5.45
N GLU A 60 -4.47 -15.31 -4.37
CA GLU A 60 -4.96 -14.27 -3.46
C GLU A 60 -3.94 -13.14 -3.37
N THR A 61 -4.34 -12.03 -2.73
CA THR A 61 -3.50 -10.85 -2.54
C THR A 61 -3.42 -10.52 -1.06
N ASP A 62 -2.21 -10.25 -0.56
CA ASP A 62 -1.98 -9.88 0.83
C ASP A 62 -2.15 -8.37 1.08
N GLY A 63 -1.94 -7.92 2.31
CA GLY A 63 -2.09 -6.52 2.67
C GLY A 63 -1.01 -5.58 2.10
N SER A 64 0.10 -6.13 1.58
CA SER A 64 1.11 -5.37 0.83
C SER A 64 0.74 -5.15 -0.64
N GLY A 65 -0.24 -5.92 -1.14
CA GLY A 65 -0.57 -5.99 -2.57
C GLY A 65 0.20 -7.08 -3.33
N ALA A 66 1.00 -7.91 -2.65
CA ALA A 66 1.68 -9.05 -3.28
C ALA A 66 0.72 -10.23 -3.48
N GLN A 67 0.93 -10.99 -4.56
CA GLN A 67 0.12 -12.18 -4.86
C GLN A 67 0.76 -13.44 -4.27
N TYR A 68 -0.07 -14.31 -3.70
CA TYR A 68 0.34 -15.59 -3.14
C TYR A 68 -0.63 -16.71 -3.56
N GLY A 69 -0.13 -17.94 -3.65
CA GLY A 69 -0.92 -19.11 -4.02
C GLY A 69 -1.54 -19.78 -2.80
N VAL A 70 -2.85 -20.00 -2.80
CA VAL A 70 -3.57 -20.76 -1.78
C VAL A 70 -4.05 -22.07 -2.36
N CYS A 71 -3.59 -23.16 -1.79
CA CYS A 71 -4.06 -24.51 -2.09
C CYS A 71 -5.30 -24.83 -1.25
N VAL A 72 -6.45 -25.01 -1.90
CA VAL A 72 -7.74 -25.27 -1.27
C VAL A 72 -8.13 -26.74 -1.45
N PHE A 73 -8.46 -27.42 -0.35
CA PHE A 73 -8.83 -28.83 -0.29
C PHE A 73 -10.31 -29.00 0.12
N GLU A 74 -10.76 -30.26 0.28
CA GLU A 74 -12.06 -30.59 0.89
C GLU A 74 -12.25 -29.95 2.28
N ASP A 75 -13.50 -29.88 2.77
CA ASP A 75 -13.86 -29.15 4.01
C ASP A 75 -13.49 -27.65 4.03
N ASN A 76 -13.15 -27.04 2.88
CA ASN A 76 -12.52 -25.71 2.80
C ASN A 76 -11.24 -25.62 3.66
N ARG A 77 -10.46 -26.70 3.67
CA ARG A 77 -9.12 -26.73 4.26
C ARG A 77 -8.11 -26.05 3.34
N GLN A 78 -7.11 -25.39 3.89
CA GLN A 78 -6.22 -24.53 3.09
C GLN A 78 -4.76 -24.57 3.56
N CYS A 79 -3.85 -24.33 2.62
CA CYS A 79 -2.43 -24.02 2.84
C CYS A 79 -2.00 -22.94 1.84
N GLU A 80 -0.97 -22.17 2.15
CA GLU A 80 -0.19 -21.45 1.14
C GLU A 80 0.67 -22.48 0.37
N GLU A 81 0.87 -22.28 -0.93
CA GLU A 81 1.47 -23.29 -1.81
C GLU A 81 2.93 -23.61 -1.47
N TRP A 82 3.75 -22.64 -1.07
CA TRP A 82 5.15 -22.85 -0.70
C TRP A 82 5.28 -23.44 0.70
N ALA A 83 4.43 -23.05 1.65
CA ALA A 83 4.31 -23.69 2.95
C ALA A 83 3.89 -25.17 2.84
N LEU A 84 2.97 -25.49 1.94
CA LEU A 84 2.62 -26.89 1.61
C LEU A 84 3.83 -27.64 1.00
N LEU A 85 4.50 -27.05 0.01
CA LEU A 85 5.64 -27.66 -0.68
C LEU A 85 6.81 -28.00 0.27
N ARG A 86 7.07 -27.15 1.27
CA ARG A 86 8.12 -27.38 2.28
C ARG A 86 7.68 -28.27 3.44
N GLY A 87 6.38 -28.47 3.63
CA GLY A 87 5.80 -29.21 4.76
C GLY A 87 5.55 -28.37 6.02
N ASP A 88 5.69 -27.03 5.94
CA ASP A 88 5.32 -26.10 7.00
C ASP A 88 3.79 -26.03 7.19
N CYS A 89 3.02 -26.36 6.15
CA CYS A 89 1.58 -26.57 6.20
C CYS A 89 1.22 -28.02 5.80
N PRO A 90 0.35 -28.73 6.56
CA PRO A 90 0.10 -30.15 6.36
C PRO A 90 -0.66 -30.48 5.06
N VAL A 91 -0.28 -31.59 4.44
CA VAL A 91 -1.00 -32.19 3.29
C VAL A 91 -2.48 -32.40 3.62
N GLY A 92 -3.36 -31.94 2.72
CA GLY A 92 -4.81 -31.92 2.93
C GLY A 92 -5.33 -30.65 3.64
N GLY A 93 -4.45 -29.76 4.07
CA GLY A 93 -4.79 -28.40 4.51
C GLY A 93 -5.26 -28.24 5.96
N LEU A 94 -5.01 -27.04 6.50
CA LEU A 94 -5.48 -26.60 7.81
C LEU A 94 -6.95 -26.18 7.75
N ARG A 95 -7.70 -26.37 8.84
CA ARG A 95 -9.07 -25.84 8.97
C ARG A 95 -9.02 -24.35 9.30
N VAL A 96 -9.45 -23.50 8.36
CA VAL A 96 -9.38 -22.03 8.52
C VAL A 96 -10.53 -21.42 9.32
N THR A 97 -11.58 -22.20 9.65
CA THR A 97 -12.80 -21.73 10.34
C THR A 97 -12.60 -21.29 11.80
N GLY A 98 -11.37 -21.28 12.31
CA GLY A 98 -10.99 -20.76 13.63
C GLY A 98 -10.24 -19.43 13.60
N TYR A 99 -9.96 -18.87 12.41
CA TYR A 99 -9.28 -17.59 12.26
C TYR A 99 -10.27 -16.52 11.82
N ASN A 100 -10.44 -15.49 12.63
CA ASN A 100 -11.50 -14.49 12.42
C ASN A 100 -11.08 -13.39 11.42
N THR A 101 -9.78 -13.16 11.23
CA THR A 101 -9.24 -12.15 10.30
C THR A 101 -8.51 -12.80 9.11
N PRO A 102 -8.39 -12.10 7.95
CA PRO A 102 -7.51 -12.51 6.85
C PRO A 102 -6.06 -12.72 7.29
N ALA A 103 -5.55 -11.86 8.18
CA ALA A 103 -4.18 -11.91 8.69
C ALA A 103 -3.92 -13.15 9.58
N ALA A 104 -4.83 -13.48 10.51
CA ALA A 104 -4.76 -14.68 11.33
C ALA A 104 -4.78 -15.96 10.47
N ARG A 105 -5.65 -15.99 9.45
CA ARG A 105 -5.68 -17.05 8.44
C ARG A 105 -4.36 -17.14 7.68
N TYR A 106 -3.83 -16.01 7.19
CA TYR A 106 -2.59 -15.94 6.41
C TYR A 106 -1.39 -16.47 7.20
N CYS A 107 -1.26 -16.07 8.47
CA CYS A 107 -0.28 -16.63 9.40
C CYS A 107 -0.36 -18.17 9.43
N ALA A 108 -1.56 -18.72 9.67
CA ALA A 108 -1.73 -20.16 9.77
C ALA A 108 -1.41 -20.91 8.46
N ILE A 109 -1.92 -20.44 7.31
CA ILE A 109 -1.73 -21.15 6.04
C ILE A 109 -0.30 -21.03 5.49
N THR A 110 0.46 -20.01 5.89
CA THR A 110 1.91 -19.88 5.61
C THR A 110 2.81 -20.71 6.55
N GLY A 111 2.22 -21.47 7.50
CA GLY A 111 2.94 -22.34 8.43
C GLY A 111 3.28 -21.70 9.79
N GLY A 112 2.73 -20.52 10.09
CA GLY A 112 2.89 -19.85 11.38
C GLY A 112 1.90 -20.29 12.44
N ALA A 113 2.34 -20.30 13.70
CA ALA A 113 1.48 -20.42 14.87
C ALA A 113 0.92 -19.04 15.26
N TYR A 114 -0.40 -18.88 15.16
CA TYR A 114 -1.10 -17.65 15.56
C TYR A 114 -1.56 -17.71 17.03
N ALA A 115 -1.38 -16.62 17.76
CA ALA A 115 -1.86 -16.42 19.12
C ALA A 115 -2.59 -15.07 19.25
N VAL A 116 -3.87 -15.10 19.64
CA VAL A 116 -4.70 -13.91 19.88
C VAL A 116 -4.23 -13.17 21.14
N ASP A 117 -4.13 -11.84 21.09
CA ASP A 117 -3.73 -11.03 22.24
C ASP A 117 -4.82 -10.98 23.33
N VAL A 118 -4.42 -10.95 24.59
CA VAL A 118 -5.36 -10.97 25.75
C VAL A 118 -6.27 -9.74 25.85
N ASN A 119 -5.94 -8.66 25.15
CA ASN A 119 -6.72 -7.41 25.06
C ASN A 119 -7.45 -7.27 23.70
N SER A 120 -7.37 -8.29 22.84
CA SER A 120 -7.94 -8.27 21.48
C SER A 120 -9.47 -8.24 21.51
N THR A 121 -10.08 -7.54 20.56
CA THR A 121 -11.55 -7.49 20.45
C THR A 121 -12.04 -8.57 19.49
N THR A 122 -13.16 -9.23 19.81
CA THR A 122 -13.73 -10.35 19.03
C THR A 122 -14.42 -9.90 17.73
N SER A 123 -13.85 -8.93 17.03
CA SER A 123 -14.38 -8.35 15.80
C SER A 123 -13.55 -8.85 14.61
N ALA A 124 -14.21 -9.41 13.59
CA ALA A 124 -13.56 -10.08 12.46
C ALA A 124 -12.58 -9.19 11.64
N ASP A 125 -12.70 -7.86 11.74
CA ASP A 125 -11.83 -6.90 11.06
C ASP A 125 -10.75 -6.29 11.99
N LYS A 126 -10.70 -6.69 13.27
CA LYS A 126 -9.87 -6.02 14.31
C LYS A 126 -9.19 -6.95 15.32
N GLU A 127 -9.30 -8.26 15.18
CA GLU A 127 -8.56 -9.19 16.03
C GLU A 127 -7.04 -8.95 15.85
N GLN A 128 -6.38 -8.60 16.95
CA GLN A 128 -4.92 -8.49 17.08
C GLN A 128 -4.36 -9.79 17.67
N GLY A 129 -3.12 -10.09 17.29
CA GLY A 129 -2.40 -11.26 17.78
C GLY A 129 -0.99 -11.35 17.18
N THR A 130 -0.19 -12.26 17.74
CA THR A 130 1.17 -12.56 17.28
C THR A 130 1.16 -13.75 16.33
N CYS A 131 1.83 -13.63 15.19
CA CYS A 131 2.22 -14.76 14.34
C CYS A 131 3.64 -15.21 14.68
N THR A 132 3.88 -16.51 14.85
CA THR A 132 5.24 -17.07 15.06
C THR A 132 5.56 -18.13 14.02
N LEU A 133 6.60 -17.91 13.23
CA LEU A 133 6.98 -18.78 12.11
C LEU A 133 7.80 -20.01 12.57
N ALA A 134 7.99 -20.97 11.68
CA ALA A 134 8.66 -22.24 11.96
C ALA A 134 10.14 -22.12 12.38
N ASP A 135 10.79 -20.98 12.10
CA ASP A 135 12.15 -20.66 12.56
C ASP A 135 12.19 -20.00 13.96
N GLY A 136 11.02 -19.73 14.55
CA GLY A 136 10.85 -19.06 15.84
C GLY A 136 10.77 -17.53 15.77
N GLN A 137 10.75 -16.91 14.59
CA GLN A 137 10.52 -15.47 14.47
C GLN A 137 9.06 -15.12 14.73
N SER A 138 8.81 -14.15 15.62
CA SER A 138 7.49 -13.63 15.95
C SER A 138 7.26 -12.23 15.37
N TYR A 139 6.04 -11.98 14.91
CA TYR A 139 5.55 -10.78 14.23
C TYR A 139 4.19 -10.38 14.78
N ASP A 140 3.84 -9.10 14.75
CA ASP A 140 2.42 -8.72 14.69
C ASP A 140 1.77 -9.35 13.44
N VAL A 141 0.56 -9.90 13.60
CA VAL A 141 -0.12 -10.64 12.55
C VAL A 141 -0.48 -9.75 11.35
N TRP A 142 -0.83 -8.49 11.58
CA TRP A 142 -1.19 -7.55 10.52
C TRP A 142 0.05 -7.00 9.81
N ALA A 143 1.13 -6.70 10.54
CA ALA A 143 2.43 -6.36 9.95
C ALA A 143 2.93 -7.48 9.02
N TYR A 144 2.84 -8.74 9.44
CA TYR A 144 3.20 -9.90 8.62
C TYR A 144 2.31 -10.03 7.36
N TYR A 145 0.98 -9.90 7.51
CA TYR A 145 0.05 -9.89 6.37
C TYR A 145 0.25 -8.69 5.43
N ASN A 146 0.77 -7.57 5.94
CA ASN A 146 1.10 -6.37 5.18
C ASN A 146 2.54 -6.39 4.62
N GLY A 147 3.20 -7.56 4.61
CA GLY A 147 4.51 -7.77 3.97
C GLY A 147 5.73 -7.27 4.77
N ALA A 148 5.59 -6.96 6.06
CA ALA A 148 6.69 -6.48 6.88
C ALA A 148 7.68 -7.61 7.24
N GLY A 149 8.93 -7.45 6.81
CA GLY A 149 10.07 -8.21 7.35
C GLY A 149 10.27 -7.95 8.84
N ALA A 150 10.94 -8.88 9.53
CA ALA A 150 10.94 -8.95 10.99
C ALA A 150 11.45 -7.67 11.70
N GLN A 151 10.56 -6.98 12.41
CA GLN A 151 10.62 -6.75 13.87
C GLN A 151 9.59 -5.70 14.32
N ALA A 152 8.57 -6.12 15.07
CA ALA A 152 7.89 -5.30 16.08
C ALA A 152 7.13 -6.22 17.05
N SER A 153 7.27 -5.99 18.36
CA SER A 153 6.35 -6.55 19.36
C SER A 153 5.17 -5.58 19.53
N ALA A 154 3.94 -6.07 19.46
CA ALA A 154 2.70 -5.26 19.55
C ALA A 154 2.44 -4.62 20.95
N ASN A 155 3.46 -4.53 21.80
CA ASN A 155 3.44 -3.85 23.11
C ASN A 155 4.64 -2.89 23.26
N SER A 156 5.12 -2.30 22.16
CA SER A 156 6.16 -1.26 22.18
C SER A 156 5.96 -0.27 21.03
N PRO A 157 5.86 1.04 21.32
CA PRO A 157 5.85 2.09 20.32
C PRO A 157 6.97 1.93 19.29
N GLN A 158 6.63 2.02 18.01
CA GLN A 158 7.60 2.07 16.92
C GLN A 158 8.44 3.35 17.05
N ASP A 159 9.74 3.26 16.79
CA ASP A 159 10.60 4.45 16.74
C ASP A 159 10.25 5.31 15.51
N PRO A 160 9.75 6.55 15.68
CA PRO A 160 9.45 7.44 14.56
C PRO A 160 10.69 7.83 13.75
N PHE A 161 11.90 7.79 14.33
CA PHE A 161 13.14 8.09 13.61
C PHE A 161 13.53 6.95 12.66
N ALA A 162 13.58 5.70 13.15
CA ALA A 162 13.75 4.52 12.31
C ALA A 162 12.64 4.37 11.26
N TYR A 163 11.39 4.66 11.62
CA TYR A 163 10.26 4.66 10.68
C TYR A 163 10.48 5.65 9.54
N CYS A 164 10.76 6.93 9.83
CA CYS A 164 11.03 7.90 8.78
C CYS A 164 12.25 7.53 7.93
N ALA A 165 13.32 7.01 8.53
CA ALA A 165 14.49 6.55 7.80
C ALA A 165 14.19 5.37 6.84
N GLY A 166 13.19 4.55 7.15
CA GLY A 166 12.71 3.47 6.28
C GLY A 166 11.74 3.92 5.18
N VAL A 167 10.75 4.77 5.49
CA VAL A 167 9.72 5.20 4.52
C VAL A 167 10.11 6.42 3.68
N GLY A 168 11.15 7.15 4.07
CA GLY A 168 11.62 8.36 3.40
C GLY A 168 10.72 9.57 3.62
N THR A 169 9.63 9.68 2.86
CA THR A 169 8.75 10.86 2.82
C THR A 169 7.29 10.45 2.81
N ILE A 170 6.55 10.83 3.86
CA ILE A 170 5.10 10.59 4.00
C ILE A 170 4.48 11.76 4.76
N ASP A 171 3.31 12.24 4.30
CA ASP A 171 2.60 13.37 4.91
C ASP A 171 1.96 13.01 6.26
N GLU A 172 1.38 11.81 6.35
CA GLU A 172 0.64 11.30 7.51
C GLU A 172 1.19 9.90 7.88
N PRO A 173 2.06 9.78 8.89
CA PRO A 173 2.61 8.50 9.35
C PRO A 173 1.55 7.53 9.85
N VAL A 174 1.70 6.25 9.49
CA VAL A 174 0.78 5.15 9.85
C VAL A 174 1.55 4.08 10.63
N GLY A 175 1.08 3.77 11.84
CA GLY A 175 1.71 2.86 12.80
C GLY A 175 1.29 3.16 14.24
N ASP A 176 1.73 2.34 15.21
CA ASP A 176 1.67 2.71 16.63
C ASP A 176 3.01 3.29 17.05
N PHE A 177 2.98 4.59 17.39
CA PHE A 177 4.15 5.35 17.83
C PHE A 177 3.99 5.83 19.29
N GLY A 178 3.07 5.23 20.07
CA GLY A 178 2.83 5.62 21.47
C GLY A 178 2.18 6.99 21.62
N ALA A 179 1.46 7.47 20.60
CA ALA A 179 0.71 8.71 20.68
C ALA A 179 -0.61 8.49 21.44
N THR A 180 -0.83 9.24 22.52
CA THR A 180 -2.04 9.14 23.36
C THR A 180 -3.29 9.82 22.75
N SER A 181 -3.17 10.35 21.53
CA SER A 181 -4.24 11.03 20.78
C SER A 181 -4.04 10.83 19.27
N ASN A 182 -5.14 10.88 18.51
CA ASN A 182 -5.13 10.79 17.05
C ASN A 182 -6.02 11.90 16.45
N PRO A 183 -5.48 12.80 15.61
CA PRO A 183 -4.05 12.96 15.31
C PRO A 183 -3.26 13.39 16.57
N GLY A 184 -1.97 13.07 16.62
CA GLY A 184 -1.12 13.44 17.73
C GLY A 184 0.35 13.12 17.50
N VAL A 185 1.22 13.83 18.20
CA VAL A 185 2.68 13.62 18.16
C VAL A 185 3.12 12.69 19.31
N PRO A 186 3.84 11.59 19.03
CA PRO A 186 4.49 10.73 20.03
C PRO A 186 5.22 11.51 21.13
N GLU A 187 5.10 11.09 22.38
CA GLU A 187 5.69 11.83 23.51
C GLU A 187 7.22 12.00 23.38
N ALA A 188 7.90 10.99 22.83
CA ALA A 188 9.33 11.05 22.50
C ALA A 188 9.71 12.24 21.57
N LEU A 189 8.81 12.62 20.65
CA LEU A 189 9.01 13.75 19.75
C LEU A 189 8.63 15.10 20.37
N VAL A 190 7.75 15.13 21.39
CA VAL A 190 7.29 16.37 22.04
C VAL A 190 8.46 17.13 22.69
N ALA A 191 9.41 16.43 23.31
CA ALA A 191 10.61 17.04 23.88
C ALA A 191 11.50 17.69 22.80
N GLY A 192 11.65 17.03 21.65
CA GLY A 192 12.36 17.56 20.49
C GLY A 192 11.64 18.76 19.87
N LEU A 193 10.30 18.72 19.77
CA LEU A 193 9.47 19.79 19.25
C LEU A 193 9.55 21.04 20.13
N LYS A 194 9.51 20.91 21.47
CA LYS A 194 9.74 22.02 22.41
C LYS A 194 11.09 22.70 22.13
N LYS A 195 12.17 21.91 22.08
CA LYS A 195 13.53 22.38 21.82
C LYS A 195 13.68 23.09 20.46
N ALA A 196 13.07 22.54 19.41
CA ALA A 196 13.20 23.07 18.05
C ALA A 196 12.33 24.32 17.79
N SER A 197 11.19 24.45 18.49
CA SER A 197 10.28 25.61 18.38
C SER A 197 10.52 26.71 19.41
N GLY A 198 11.37 26.48 20.41
CA GLY A 198 11.63 27.43 21.49
C GLY A 198 10.53 27.49 22.57
N ILE A 199 9.59 26.55 22.57
CA ILE A 199 8.60 26.39 23.65
C ILE A 199 9.34 25.94 24.93
N SER A 200 8.97 26.49 26.09
CA SER A 200 9.59 26.11 27.37
C SER A 200 9.50 24.60 27.63
N ALA A 201 10.55 24.03 28.24
CA ALA A 201 10.57 22.65 28.70
C ALA A 201 9.36 22.33 29.61
N ASP A 202 8.97 23.29 30.46
CA ASP A 202 7.89 23.17 31.45
C ASP A 202 6.48 23.28 30.86
N ALA A 203 6.33 23.57 29.56
CA ALA A 203 5.00 23.64 28.93
C ALA A 203 4.30 22.27 28.95
N PRO A 204 2.96 22.17 29.09
CA PRO A 204 2.28 20.89 29.16
C PRO A 204 2.52 20.01 27.92
N SER A 205 3.22 18.88 28.09
CA SER A 205 3.58 17.97 26.99
C SER A 205 2.34 17.39 26.30
N GLU A 206 1.33 16.97 27.08
CA GLU A 206 0.07 16.40 26.58
C GLU A 206 -0.68 17.36 25.65
N MET A 207 -0.88 18.62 26.07
CA MET A 207 -1.55 19.64 25.26
C MET A 207 -0.78 19.91 23.96
N LEU A 208 0.56 19.89 24.01
CA LEU A 208 1.38 20.05 22.82
C LEU A 208 1.25 18.82 21.89
N ALA A 209 1.25 17.59 22.43
CA ALA A 209 1.05 16.36 21.66
C ALA A 209 -0.30 16.34 20.91
N GLN A 210 -1.39 16.67 21.61
CA GLN A 210 -2.76 16.70 21.10
C GLN A 210 -3.01 17.77 20.02
N ASN A 211 -2.23 18.86 20.04
CA ASN A 211 -2.36 19.97 19.09
C ASN A 211 -1.23 19.98 18.05
N SER A 212 -0.50 18.87 17.89
CA SER A 212 0.61 18.77 16.93
C SER A 212 0.43 17.65 15.92
N TYR A 213 1.11 17.82 14.80
CA TYR A 213 1.18 16.92 13.67
C TYR A 213 2.65 16.64 13.36
N TRP A 214 2.96 15.46 12.85
CA TRP A 214 4.31 15.10 12.42
C TRP A 214 4.27 14.32 11.11
N ARG A 215 5.37 14.39 10.37
CA ARG A 215 5.55 13.79 9.04
C ARG A 215 7.01 13.40 8.81
N CYS A 216 7.25 12.60 7.78
CA CYS A 216 8.60 12.31 7.32
C CYS A 216 8.95 13.17 6.10
N MET A 217 10.12 13.81 6.13
CA MET A 217 10.74 14.48 4.98
C MET A 217 12.16 13.94 4.80
N ASP A 218 12.45 13.34 3.65
CA ASP A 218 13.81 12.89 3.26
C ASP A 218 14.49 12.03 4.35
N GLY A 219 13.77 11.04 4.86
CA GLY A 219 14.24 10.12 5.89
C GLY A 219 14.15 10.66 7.33
N ARG A 220 13.65 11.88 7.53
CA ARG A 220 13.77 12.63 8.80
C ARG A 220 12.41 13.02 9.38
N VAL A 221 12.30 13.00 10.70
CA VAL A 221 11.11 13.44 11.43
C VAL A 221 11.00 14.96 11.45
N TYR A 222 9.83 15.48 11.10
CA TYR A 222 9.45 16.89 11.28
C TYR A 222 8.09 16.99 11.98
N ALA A 223 7.92 17.99 12.84
CA ALA A 223 6.64 18.25 13.51
C ALA A 223 6.23 19.73 13.48
N CYS A 224 4.92 19.97 13.50
CA CYS A 224 4.27 21.28 13.50
C CYS A 224 3.19 21.29 14.59
N PHE A 225 3.02 22.41 15.31
CA PHE A 225 1.98 22.58 16.32
C PHE A 225 0.97 23.66 15.91
N VAL A 226 -0.31 23.43 16.16
CA VAL A 226 -1.40 24.37 15.88
C VAL A 226 -1.43 25.44 16.98
N GLY A 227 -0.59 26.46 16.80
CA GLY A 227 -0.74 27.74 17.47
C GLY A 227 -1.83 28.61 16.81
N ALA A 228 -2.04 29.81 17.34
CA ALA A 228 -3.10 30.73 16.92
C ALA A 228 -3.16 31.08 15.40
N ASN A 229 -2.09 30.80 14.65
CA ASN A 229 -1.98 31.11 13.22
C ASN A 229 -1.43 29.99 12.32
N LEU A 230 -1.09 28.79 12.83
CA LEU A 230 -0.29 27.79 12.09
C LEU A 230 -1.13 26.65 11.49
N PRO A 231 -1.22 26.49 10.16
CA PRO A 231 -2.10 25.51 9.51
C PRO A 231 -1.39 24.17 9.18
N CYS A 232 -0.98 23.41 10.20
CA CYS A 232 -0.17 22.19 10.03
C CYS A 232 -0.74 21.14 9.05
N THR A 233 -2.07 21.06 8.90
CA THR A 233 -2.74 20.09 8.01
C THR A 233 -3.05 20.60 6.60
N THR A 234 -2.80 21.88 6.30
CA THR A 234 -3.22 22.51 5.03
C THR A 234 -2.01 22.78 4.14
N LYS A 235 -2.06 22.27 2.90
CA LYS A 235 -1.08 22.61 1.85
C LYS A 235 -1.07 24.13 1.59
N ALA A 236 0.08 24.67 1.22
CA ALA A 236 0.25 26.10 0.96
C ALA A 236 -0.58 26.56 -0.23
N ASP A 237 -1.27 27.69 -0.09
CA ASP A 237 -1.94 28.36 -1.20
C ASP A 237 -0.95 29.26 -1.94
N THR A 238 -0.53 28.78 -3.11
CA THR A 238 0.38 29.45 -4.05
C THR A 238 -0.36 30.26 -5.13
N SER A 239 -1.68 30.45 -5.00
CA SER A 239 -2.46 31.27 -5.92
C SER A 239 -2.23 32.77 -5.70
N ILE A 240 -1.97 33.49 -6.80
CA ILE A 240 -2.07 34.96 -6.86
C ILE A 240 -3.47 35.45 -7.28
N THR A 241 -4.43 34.54 -7.44
CA THR A 241 -5.81 34.87 -7.82
C THR A 241 -6.64 35.16 -6.56
N PRO A 242 -7.19 36.38 -6.39
CA PRO A 242 -7.90 36.72 -5.16
C PRO A 242 -9.26 36.02 -5.06
N THR A 243 -9.59 35.52 -3.87
CA THR A 243 -10.88 34.85 -3.63
C THR A 243 -12.06 35.84 -3.60
N ALA A 244 -13.28 35.31 -3.71
CA ALA A 244 -14.51 36.11 -3.57
C ALA A 244 -14.60 36.80 -2.20
N ALA A 245 -14.13 36.16 -1.12
CA ALA A 245 -14.10 36.74 0.23
C ALA A 245 -13.16 37.96 0.30
N MET A 246 -12.01 37.88 -0.34
CA MET A 246 -11.01 38.97 -0.36
C MET A 246 -11.49 40.16 -1.17
N ASN A 247 -12.11 39.94 -2.34
CA ASN A 247 -12.74 41.02 -3.11
C ASN A 247 -13.97 41.62 -2.38
N SER A 248 -14.74 40.81 -1.65
CA SER A 248 -15.84 41.31 -0.80
C SER A 248 -15.32 42.16 0.37
N PHE A 249 -14.22 41.77 1.00
CA PHE A 249 -13.53 42.59 2.00
C PHE A 249 -13.06 43.93 1.40
N CYS A 250 -12.37 43.92 0.27
CA CYS A 250 -11.94 45.15 -0.40
C CYS A 250 -13.10 46.03 -0.86
N THR A 251 -14.26 45.47 -1.23
CA THR A 251 -15.48 46.28 -1.48
C THR A 251 -15.88 47.12 -0.26
N SER A 252 -15.61 46.64 0.96
CA SER A 252 -15.85 47.39 2.22
C SER A 252 -14.67 48.27 2.66
N GLN A 253 -13.44 47.94 2.24
CA GLN A 253 -12.20 48.64 2.62
C GLN A 253 -11.30 48.80 1.38
N PRO A 254 -11.60 49.76 0.48
CA PRO A 254 -11.09 49.74 -0.90
C PRO A 254 -9.58 49.87 -1.05
N ASN A 255 -8.91 50.51 -0.10
CA ASN A 255 -7.47 50.75 -0.08
C ASN A 255 -6.84 50.35 1.27
N ALA A 256 -7.24 49.19 1.82
CA ALA A 256 -6.60 48.62 3.01
C ALA A 256 -5.22 48.03 2.68
N ASP A 257 -4.20 48.44 3.43
CA ASP A 257 -2.81 47.97 3.25
C ASP A 257 -2.63 46.47 3.49
N VAL A 258 -3.52 45.85 4.29
CA VAL A 258 -3.49 44.41 4.63
C VAL A 258 -4.91 43.82 4.64
N ILE A 259 -5.10 42.70 3.95
CA ILE A 259 -6.27 41.82 4.11
C ILE A 259 -5.98 40.82 5.25
N PRO A 260 -6.83 40.71 6.28
CA PRO A 260 -6.58 39.81 7.42
C PRO A 260 -6.56 38.31 7.07
N ALA A 261 -5.77 37.53 7.82
CA ALA A 261 -5.69 36.07 7.70
C ALA A 261 -7.02 35.31 7.90
N ALA A 262 -8.03 35.97 8.49
CA ALA A 262 -9.40 35.45 8.58
C ALA A 262 -10.19 35.52 7.25
N VAL A 263 -9.66 36.25 6.25
CA VAL A 263 -10.25 36.48 4.92
C VAL A 263 -9.40 35.87 3.82
N THR A 264 -8.07 35.95 3.91
CA THR A 264 -7.14 35.28 2.98
C THR A 264 -6.98 33.78 3.24
N GLY A 265 -7.47 33.29 4.39
CA GLY A 265 -7.02 32.03 4.95
C GLY A 265 -5.59 32.10 5.49
N ARG A 266 -5.14 31.00 6.11
CA ARG A 266 -3.84 30.93 6.82
C ARG A 266 -2.73 30.28 6.01
N ALA A 267 -3.06 29.68 4.87
CA ALA A 267 -2.13 28.91 4.04
C ALA A 267 -1.52 29.73 2.89
N THR A 268 -1.95 30.98 2.65
CA THR A 268 -1.41 31.80 1.56
C THR A 268 0.06 32.12 1.78
N VAL A 269 0.87 31.94 0.73
CA VAL A 269 2.29 32.30 0.75
C VAL A 269 2.53 33.80 0.53
N TYR A 270 1.52 34.53 0.04
CA TYR A 270 1.62 35.94 -0.31
C TYR A 270 1.04 36.86 0.77
N THR A 271 1.62 38.06 0.84
CA THR A 271 0.92 39.23 1.39
C THR A 271 -0.26 39.63 0.51
N TRP A 272 -1.26 40.27 1.10
CA TRP A 272 -2.46 40.72 0.38
C TRP A 272 -2.92 42.09 0.87
N SER A 273 -3.26 42.96 -0.07
CA SER A 273 -3.80 44.30 0.16
C SER A 273 -5.01 44.57 -0.74
N CYS A 274 -5.68 45.69 -0.54
CA CYS A 274 -6.73 46.19 -1.42
C CYS A 274 -6.27 47.42 -2.19
N ALA A 275 -6.61 47.51 -3.47
CA ALA A 275 -6.47 48.73 -4.27
C ALA A 275 -7.71 48.91 -5.15
N ASP A 276 -8.31 50.10 -5.08
CA ASP A 276 -9.53 50.49 -5.81
C ASP A 276 -10.70 49.49 -5.65
N GLY A 277 -10.83 48.90 -4.45
CA GLY A 277 -11.90 47.92 -4.14
C GLY A 277 -11.60 46.48 -4.55
N VAL A 278 -10.42 46.21 -5.15
CA VAL A 278 -10.02 44.88 -5.63
C VAL A 278 -8.81 44.36 -4.83
N ALA A 279 -8.84 43.09 -4.44
CA ALA A 279 -7.73 42.47 -3.73
C ALA A 279 -6.51 42.26 -4.64
N LYS A 280 -5.30 42.45 -4.10
CA LYS A 280 -4.02 42.35 -4.79
C LYS A 280 -3.06 41.45 -4.01
N ALA A 281 -2.44 40.49 -4.69
CA ALA A 281 -1.31 39.75 -4.15
C ALA A 281 -0.08 40.67 -4.13
N GLY A 282 0.66 40.65 -3.03
CA GLY A 282 1.94 41.34 -2.86
C GLY A 282 3.12 40.39 -2.95
N GLU A 283 4.15 40.66 -2.15
CA GLU A 283 5.34 39.81 -2.05
C GLU A 283 5.01 38.45 -1.41
N GLN A 284 5.74 37.41 -1.84
CA GLN A 284 5.75 36.10 -1.19
C GLN A 284 6.57 36.20 0.11
N VAL A 285 5.97 35.77 1.23
CA VAL A 285 6.54 35.87 2.58
C VAL A 285 6.69 34.52 3.30
N PHE A 286 6.25 33.43 2.67
CA PHE A 286 6.49 32.07 3.13
C PHE A 286 7.00 31.17 2.00
N ASP A 287 7.96 30.32 2.33
CA ASP A 287 8.46 29.27 1.45
C ASP A 287 7.52 28.05 1.44
N VAL A 288 7.59 27.26 0.37
CA VAL A 288 6.83 26.00 0.22
C VAL A 288 7.82 24.84 0.16
N ASP A 289 7.58 23.81 0.98
CA ASP A 289 8.43 22.60 0.96
C ASP A 289 8.04 21.61 -0.15
N ALA A 290 8.86 20.57 -0.33
CA ALA A 290 8.70 19.59 -1.41
C ALA A 290 7.39 18.77 -1.35
N GLN A 291 6.71 18.69 -0.20
CA GLN A 291 5.38 18.09 -0.08
C GLN A 291 4.24 19.12 -0.23
N GLY A 292 4.56 20.41 -0.37
CA GLY A 292 3.58 21.47 -0.62
C GLY A 292 2.96 22.09 0.64
N TYR A 293 3.58 22.01 1.81
CA TYR A 293 3.17 22.82 2.98
C TYR A 293 4.02 24.09 3.10
N LEU A 294 3.64 25.01 4.00
CA LEU A 294 4.46 26.16 4.38
C LEU A 294 5.74 25.66 5.08
N ALA A 295 6.91 25.79 4.46
CA ALA A 295 8.14 25.14 4.93
C ALA A 295 8.53 25.59 6.36
N ASN A 296 8.31 26.88 6.67
CA ASN A 296 8.75 27.53 7.89
C ASN A 296 7.90 27.22 9.15
N ILE A 297 6.84 26.41 9.06
CA ILE A 297 6.04 25.99 10.22
C ILE A 297 6.39 24.60 10.75
N TRP A 298 7.31 23.90 10.08
CA TRP A 298 7.71 22.53 10.40
C TRP A 298 9.12 22.46 10.98
N TYR A 299 9.22 21.99 12.21
CA TYR A 299 10.45 21.91 12.96
C TYR A 299 11.10 20.54 12.75
N ALA A 300 12.36 20.54 12.31
CA ALA A 300 13.16 19.32 12.19
C ALA A 300 13.42 18.73 13.59
N ILE A 301 12.99 17.49 13.82
CA ILE A 301 13.18 16.82 15.10
C ILE A 301 14.41 15.92 15.00
N ALA A 302 15.31 16.03 15.97
CA ALA A 302 16.44 15.14 16.12
C ALA A 302 16.16 14.12 17.24
N PRO A 303 16.72 12.89 17.15
CA PRO A 303 16.74 11.97 18.28
C PRO A 303 17.31 12.65 19.53
N VAL A 304 16.72 12.36 20.69
CA VAL A 304 17.38 12.66 21.96
C VAL A 304 18.55 11.69 22.09
N ALA A 305 19.77 12.20 22.21
CA ALA A 305 20.92 11.32 22.41
C ALA A 305 20.84 10.67 23.79
N ASP A 306 20.90 9.34 23.83
CA ASP A 306 20.99 8.58 25.08
C ASP A 306 22.27 8.95 25.81
N ASN A 307 22.13 9.62 26.95
CA ASN A 307 23.24 9.93 27.84
C ASN A 307 23.32 8.84 28.91
N ASN A 308 23.95 7.72 28.56
CA ASN A 308 24.08 6.51 29.38
C ASN A 308 25.52 5.96 29.30
#